data_AF-A0A961MIP1-F1
#
_entry.id   AF-A0A961MIP1-F1
#
_cell.length_a   1.000
_cell.length_b   1.000
_cell.length_c   1.000
_cell.angle_alpha   90.00
_cell.angle_beta   90.00
_cell.angle_gamma   90.00
#
_symmetry.space_group_name_H-M   'P 1'
#
loop_
_entity.id
_entity.type
_entity.pdbx_description
1 polymer ?
#
loop_
_entity_poly.entity_id
_entity_poly.type
_entity_poly.pdbx_seq_one_letter_code
_entity_poly.pdbx_strand_id
1 'polypeptide(L)' 'AVEEKVSLSDRFGLWLGFHPCGQDEYLAMIEGYCAAYGLEIAPEELRAEAVEWQATRGARSGRVAWQFFTDLAGRRGLAL' A
#
# COMPACT_ATOMS: atom_id res chain seq x y z
N ALA A 1 5.00 -18.11 -29.50
CA ALA A 1 5.48 -16.97 -28.69
C ALA A 1 5.06 -17.05 -27.20
N VAL A 2 3.91 -17.66 -26.85
CA VAL A 2 3.55 -17.92 -25.44
C VAL A 2 4.26 -19.17 -24.88
N GLU A 3 4.38 -20.23 -25.68
CA GLU A 3 5.04 -21.49 -25.27
C GLU A 3 6.51 -21.31 -24.84
N GLU A 4 7.22 -20.36 -25.46
CA GLU A 4 8.63 -20.10 -25.15
C GLU A 4 8.82 -19.39 -23.80
N LYS A 5 7.83 -18.59 -23.37
CA LYS A 5 7.85 -17.90 -22.07
C LYS A 5 7.53 -18.85 -20.91
N VAL A 6 6.65 -19.83 -21.13
CA VAL A 6 6.31 -20.87 -20.14
C VAL A 6 7.50 -21.82 -19.93
N SER A 7 8.26 -22.12 -20.99
CA SER A 7 9.49 -22.92 -20.91
C SER A 7 10.59 -22.30 -20.02
N LEU A 8 10.60 -20.99 -19.79
CA LEU A 8 11.60 -20.34 -18.94
C LEU A 8 11.24 -20.46 -17.46
N SER A 9 9.97 -20.23 -17.09
CA SER A 9 9.50 -20.35 -15.69
C SER A 9 9.64 -21.77 -15.14
N ASP A 10 9.39 -22.80 -15.95
CA ASP A 10 9.50 -24.20 -15.53
C ASP A 10 10.94 -24.64 -15.23
N ARG A 11 11.95 -23.98 -15.83
CA ARG A 11 13.37 -24.29 -15.60
C ARG A 11 13.94 -23.67 -14.33
N PHE A 12 13.34 -22.59 -13.82
CA PHE A 12 13.80 -21.94 -12.59
C PHE A 12 13.24 -22.59 -11.33
N GLY A 13 12.15 -23.36 -11.41
CA GLY A 13 11.60 -24.20 -10.33
C GLY A 13 11.24 -23.48 -9.02
N LEU A 14 11.46 -22.17 -8.92
CA LEU A 14 11.26 -21.36 -7.73
C LEU A 14 9.95 -20.58 -7.85
N TRP A 15 9.04 -20.87 -6.93
CA TRP A 15 7.79 -20.13 -6.76
C TRP A 15 7.94 -19.19 -5.56
N LEU A 16 7.92 -17.89 -5.81
CA LEU A 16 7.85 -16.87 -4.77
C LEU A 16 6.38 -16.54 -4.49
N GLY A 17 5.87 -17.05 -3.38
CA GLY A 17 4.57 -16.65 -2.87
C GLY A 17 4.63 -15.22 -2.32
N PHE A 18 3.58 -14.45 -2.54
CA PHE A 18 3.40 -13.15 -1.89
C PHE A 18 2.44 -13.30 -0.73
N HIS A 19 2.80 -12.75 0.42
CA HIS A 19 1.89 -12.67 1.55
C HIS A 19 0.82 -11.61 1.28
N PRO A 20 -0.46 -11.90 1.58
CA PRO A 20 -1.51 -10.90 1.46
C PRO A 20 -1.27 -9.76 2.44
N CYS A 21 -1.55 -8.54 2.00
CA CYS A 21 -1.49 -7.36 2.87
C CYS A 21 -2.78 -7.29 3.70
N GLY A 22 -2.64 -7.48 5.01
CA GLY A 22 -3.67 -7.30 6.01
C GLY A 22 -3.91 -5.83 6.36
N GLN A 23 -4.89 -5.59 7.23
CA GLN A 23 -5.24 -4.24 7.65
C GLN A 23 -4.13 -3.61 8.50
N ASP A 24 -3.53 -4.38 9.39
CA ASP A 24 -2.51 -3.85 10.30
C ASP A 24 -1.23 -3.52 9.53
N GLU A 25 -0.80 -4.34 8.55
CA GLU A 25 0.32 -3.97 7.69
C GLU A 25 0.00 -2.75 6.82
N TYR A 26 -1.24 -2.66 6.32
CA TYR A 26 -1.70 -1.50 5.55
C TYR A 26 -1.64 -0.20 6.37
N LEU A 27 -2.13 -0.22 7.60
CA LEU A 27 -2.11 0.94 8.49
C LEU A 27 -0.68 1.28 8.95
N ALA A 28 0.13 0.27 9.28
CA ALA A 28 1.53 0.46 9.66
C ALA A 28 2.36 1.13 8.54
N MET A 29 2.11 0.79 7.27
CA MET A 29 2.75 1.49 6.14
C MET A 29 2.36 2.98 6.11
N ILE A 30 1.09 3.30 6.32
CA ILE A 30 0.58 4.67 6.30
C ILE A 30 1.14 5.49 7.46
N GLU A 31 1.14 4.93 8.67
CA GLU A 31 1.76 5.53 9.85
C GLU A 31 3.24 5.79 9.61
N GLY A 32 3.94 4.83 9.00
CA GLY A 32 5.34 4.97 8.60
C GLY A 32 5.57 6.14 7.63
N TYR A 33 4.71 6.32 6.63
CA TYR A 33 4.78 7.48 5.73
C TYR A 33 4.50 8.79 6.47
N CYS A 34 3.46 8.84 7.32
CA CYS A 34 3.16 10.05 8.08
C CYS A 34 4.34 10.45 8.98
N ALA A 35 4.94 9.49 9.68
CA ALA A 35 6.12 9.72 10.51
C ALA A 35 7.34 10.16 9.70
N ALA A 36 7.61 9.51 8.56
CA ALA A 36 8.75 9.83 7.71
C ALA A 36 8.71 11.25 7.13
N TYR A 37 7.51 11.78 6.89
CA TYR A 37 7.30 13.10 6.30
C TYR A 37 6.79 14.15 7.29
N GLY A 38 6.69 13.83 8.58
CA GLY A 38 6.23 14.75 9.63
C GLY A 38 4.78 15.21 9.47
N LEU A 39 3.92 14.38 8.88
CA LEU A 39 2.49 14.69 8.74
C LEU A 39 1.76 14.34 10.04
N GLU A 40 1.33 15.38 10.76
CA GLU A 40 0.58 15.23 12.01
C GLU A 40 -0.93 15.07 11.74
N ILE A 41 -1.50 14.00 12.31
CA ILE A 41 -2.92 13.67 12.25
C ILE A 41 -3.28 12.80 13.45
N ALA A 42 -4.50 12.93 13.96
CA ALA A 42 -4.94 12.09 15.08
C ALA A 42 -4.97 10.60 14.64
N PRO A 43 -4.46 9.66 15.45
CA PRO A 43 -4.39 8.24 15.06
C PRO A 43 -5.75 7.64 14.65
N GLU A 44 -6.82 8.01 15.36
CA GLU A 44 -8.17 7.52 15.06
C GLU A 44 -8.72 8.09 13.75
N GLU A 45 -8.42 9.35 13.44
CA GLU A 45 -8.77 10.01 12.17
C GLU A 45 -8.02 9.35 11.01
N LEU A 46 -6.71 9.16 11.17
CA LEU A 46 -5.87 8.48 10.18
C LEU A 46 -6.39 7.07 9.87
N ARG A 47 -6.71 6.30 10.92
CA ARG A 47 -7.23 4.94 10.79
C ARG A 47 -8.58 4.92 10.08
N ALA A 48 -9.51 5.79 10.47
CA ALA A 48 -10.83 5.86 9.86
C ALA A 48 -10.74 6.22 8.37
N GLU A 49 -10.03 7.30 8.02
CA GLU A 49 -9.86 7.73 6.62
C GLU A 49 -9.16 6.66 5.77
N ALA A 50 -8.12 6.02 6.30
CA ALA A 50 -7.39 4.97 5.59
C ALA A 50 -8.26 3.73 5.29
N VAL A 51 -9.12 3.34 6.24
CA VAL A 51 -10.04 2.20 6.12
C VAL A 51 -11.14 2.50 5.10
N GLU A 52 -11.67 3.72 5.11
CA GLU A 52 -12.62 4.17 4.08
C GLU A 52 -11.96 4.21 2.71
N TRP A 53 -10.75 4.78 2.61
CA TRP A 53 -10.00 4.85 1.35
C TRP A 53 -9.79 3.47 0.73
N GLN A 54 -9.28 2.48 1.48
CA GLN A 54 -9.05 1.15 0.94
C GLN A 54 -10.34 0.44 0.52
N ALA A 55 -11.47 0.71 1.19
CA ALA A 55 -12.77 0.18 0.79
C ALA A 55 -13.18 0.69 -0.61
N THR A 56 -12.92 1.97 -0.93
CA THR A 56 -13.20 2.51 -2.28
C THR A 56 -12.33 1.91 -3.38
N ARG A 57 -11.14 1.42 -3.04
CA ARG A 57 -10.18 0.80 -3.97
C ARG A 57 -10.34 -0.72 -4.09
N GLY A 58 -11.05 -1.35 -3.15
CA GLY A 58 -11.23 -2.80 -3.09
C GLY A 58 -9.94 -3.58 -2.84
N ALA A 59 -8.90 -2.94 -2.28
CA ALA A 59 -7.60 -3.59 -2.08
C ALA A 59 -6.78 -2.95 -0.96
N ARG A 60 -5.98 -3.79 -0.29
CA ARG A 60 -4.89 -3.39 0.60
C ARG A 60 -3.56 -3.75 -0.05
N SER A 61 -2.68 -2.77 -0.17
CA SER A 61 -1.32 -2.96 -0.69
C SER A 61 -0.48 -1.74 -0.37
N GLY A 62 0.85 -1.86 -0.47
CA GLY A 62 1.74 -0.71 -0.34
C GLY A 62 1.44 0.41 -1.35
N ARG A 63 0.98 0.05 -2.56
CA ARG A 63 0.54 1.03 -3.58
C ARG A 63 -0.68 1.82 -3.12
N VAL A 64 -1.70 1.16 -2.58
CA VAL A 64 -2.92 1.83 -2.10
C VAL A 64 -2.61 2.69 -0.88
N ALA A 65 -1.74 2.22 0.02
CA ALA A 65 -1.26 2.97 1.17
C ALA A 65 -0.53 4.26 0.74
N TRP A 66 0.36 4.16 -0.25
CA TRP A 66 1.05 5.32 -0.81
C TRP A 66 0.07 6.33 -1.44
N GLN A 67 -0.89 5.85 -2.22
CA GLN A 67 -1.92 6.70 -2.82
C GLN A 67 -2.74 7.46 -1.77
N PHE A 68 -3.17 6.78 -0.71
CA PHE A 68 -3.85 7.41 0.42
C PHE A 68 -2.98 8.48 1.07
N PHE A 69 -1.73 8.13 1.39
CA PHE A 69 -0.79 9.08 1.99
C PHE A 69 -0.57 10.31 1.10
N THR A 70 -0.38 10.14 -0.21
CA THR A 70 -0.20 11.27 -1.14
C THR A 70 -1.42 12.19 -1.21
N ASP A 71 -2.63 11.60 -1.16
CA ASP A 71 -3.88 12.37 -1.11
C ASP A 71 -3.99 13.14 0.20
N LEU A 72 -3.74 12.48 1.33
CA LEU A 72 -3.74 13.08 2.65
C LEU A 72 -2.70 14.22 2.76
N ALA A 73 -1.48 13.99 2.28
CA ALA A 73 -0.42 14.99 2.22
C ALA A 73 -0.86 16.22 1.43
N GLY A 74 -1.43 16.03 0.24
CA GLY A 74 -1.98 17.11 -0.58
C GLY A 74 -3.08 17.89 0.14
N ARG A 75 -4.03 17.21 0.79
CA ARG A 75 -5.10 17.85 1.59
C ARG A 75 -4.57 18.63 2.79
N ARG A 76 -3.43 18.21 3.35
CA ARG A 76 -2.77 18.86 4.50
C ARG A 76 -1.73 19.92 4.08
N GLY A 77 -1.58 20.18 2.78
CA GLY A 77 -0.65 21.19 2.26
C GLY A 77 0.82 20.79 2.32
N LEU A 78 1.11 19.50 2.51
CA LEU A 78 2.46 18.96 2.50
C LEU A 78 2.92 18.73 1.04
N ALA A 79 4.05 19.34 0.67
CA ALA A 79 4.74 19.03 -0.57
C ALA A 79 5.67 17.82 -0.37
N LEU A 80 5.52 16.79 -1.22
CA LEU A 80 6.27 15.53 -1.16
C LEU A 80 7.51 15.52 -2.06
#